data_AF-A0A1Z4QTT0-F1
#
_entry.id   AF-A0A1Z4QTT0-F1
#
_cell.length_a   1.000
_cell.length_b   1.000
_cell.length_c   1.000
_cell.angle_alpha   90.00
_cell.angle_beta   90.00
_cell.angle_gamma   90.00
#
_symmetry.space_group_name_H-M   'P 1'
#
loop_
_entity.id
_entity.type
_entity.pdbx_description
1 polymer ?
#
loop_
_entity_poly.entity_id
_entity_poly.type
_entity_poly.pdbx_seq_one_letter_code
_entity_poly.pdbx_strand_id
1 'polypeptide(L)'
;MISINLQHIKPSVIAKLQQLAQQNHRSLEEEITAILEQVTQENVIAQKRQWSPNFFERTSGAWQGEDLVREVQEAAQEREPLL
;
A
#
# COMPACT_ATOMS: atom_id res chain seq x y z
N MET A 1 -14.77 -20.58 -23.03
CA MET A 1 -14.50 -19.31 -23.74
C MET A 1 -15.22 -18.22 -23.00
N ILE A 2 -14.49 -17.23 -22.49
CA ILE A 2 -15.06 -16.04 -21.86
C ILE A 2 -15.15 -15.00 -22.97
N SER A 3 -16.34 -14.52 -23.31
CA SER A 3 -16.52 -13.49 -24.34
C SER A 3 -16.79 -12.15 -23.67
N ILE A 4 -15.95 -11.16 -23.93
CA ILE A 4 -16.06 -9.82 -23.34
C ILE A 4 -16.87 -8.91 -24.27
N ASN A 5 -18.02 -8.40 -23.80
CA ASN A 5 -18.85 -7.48 -24.56
C ASN A 5 -18.43 -6.02 -24.28
N LEU A 6 -17.99 -5.30 -25.32
CA LEU A 6 -17.47 -3.92 -25.22
C LEU A 6 -18.42 -2.84 -25.78
N GLN A 7 -19.71 -3.13 -25.99
CA GLN A 7 -20.66 -2.26 -26.72
C GLN A 7 -20.84 -0.85 -26.14
N HIS A 8 -20.60 -0.66 -24.84
CA HIS A 8 -20.79 0.61 -24.14
C HIS A 8 -19.49 1.38 -23.87
N ILE A 9 -18.35 0.89 -24.36
CA ILE A 9 -17.05 1.51 -24.11
C ILE A 9 -16.74 2.51 -25.23
N LYS A 10 -16.18 3.66 -24.85
CA LYS A 10 -15.76 4.69 -25.81
C LYS A 10 -14.78 4.09 -26.84
N PRO A 11 -14.94 4.37 -28.14
CA PRO A 11 -14.08 3.79 -29.18
C PRO A 11 -12.60 4.20 -29.03
N SER A 12 -12.35 5.38 -28.47
CA SER A 12 -10.98 5.84 -28.15
C SER A 12 -10.29 4.98 -27.10
N VAL A 13 -11.04 4.36 -26.19
CA VAL A 13 -10.50 3.44 -25.18
C VAL A 13 -10.22 2.08 -25.79
N ILE A 14 -11.08 1.59 -26.68
CA ILE A 14 -10.88 0.32 -27.40
C ILE A 14 -9.60 0.39 -28.24
N ALA A 15 -9.37 1.49 -28.96
CA ALA A 15 -8.15 1.69 -29.75
C ALA A 15 -6.89 1.65 -28.87
N LYS A 16 -6.93 2.26 -27.68
CA LYS A 16 -5.81 2.21 -26.72
C LYS A 16 -5.58 0.80 -26.18
N LEU A 17 -6.64 0.06 -25.86
CA LEU A 17 -6.53 -1.32 -25.39
C LEU A 17 -5.96 -2.24 -26.46
N GLN A 18 -6.33 -2.06 -27.73
CA GLN A 18 -5.74 -2.79 -28.85
C GLN A 18 -4.26 -2.48 -29.02
N GLN A 19 -3.89 -1.19 -28.92
CA GLN A 19 -2.48 -0.78 -28.98
C GLN A 19 -1.67 -1.39 -27.83
N LEU A 20 -2.20 -1.38 -26.61
CA LEU A 20 -1.57 -1.99 -25.44
C LEU A 20 -1.41 -3.51 -25.59
N ALA A 21 -2.45 -4.20 -26.08
CA ALA A 21 -2.40 -5.64 -26.34
C ALA A 21 -1.31 -5.99 -27.37
N GLN A 22 -1.17 -5.18 -28.43
CA GLN A 22 -0.09 -5.34 -29.41
C GLN A 22 1.29 -5.13 -28.78
N GLN A 23 1.47 -4.11 -27.95
CA GLN A 23 2.73 -3.85 -27.25
C GLN A 23 3.10 -4.99 -26.29
N ASN A 24 2.11 -5.54 -25.59
CA ASN A 24 2.30 -6.61 -24.62
C ASN A 24 2.29 -8.01 -25.25
N HIS A 25 2.14 -8.11 -26.57
CA HIS A 25 2.11 -9.37 -27.33
C HIS A 25 1.02 -10.32 -26.82
N ARG A 26 -0.12 -9.76 -26.40
CA ARG A 26 -1.27 -10.48 -25.84
C ARG A 26 -2.49 -10.29 -26.72
N SER A 27 -3.45 -11.20 -26.58
CA SER A 27 -4.78 -10.96 -27.11
C SER A 27 -5.47 -9.82 -26.34
N LEU A 28 -6.45 -9.17 -26.99
CA LEU A 28 -7.24 -8.11 -26.35
C LEU A 28 -7.93 -8.62 -25.07
N GLU A 29 -8.40 -9.87 -25.07
CA GLU A 29 -9.07 -10.49 -23.93
C GLU A 29 -8.13 -10.72 -22.75
N GLU A 30 -6.92 -11.22 -23.01
CA GLU A 30 -5.89 -11.43 -21.98
C GLU A 30 -5.41 -10.11 -21.39
N GLU A 31 -5.25 -9.07 -22.20
CA GLU A 31 -4.85 -7.76 -21.72
C GLU A 31 -5.92 -7.13 -20.82
N ILE A 32 -7.19 -7.19 -21.22
CA ILE A 32 -8.30 -6.72 -20.38
C ILE A 32 -8.35 -7.49 -19.07
N THR A 33 -8.18 -8.81 -19.12
CA THR A 33 -8.20 -9.66 -17.93
C THR A 33 -7.05 -9.30 -16.99
N ALA A 34 -5.83 -9.13 -17.52
CA ALA A 34 -4.67 -8.75 -16.73
C ALA A 34 -4.83 -7.37 -16.07
N ILE A 35 -5.37 -6.39 -16.79
CA ILE A 35 -5.64 -5.05 -16.24
C ILE A 35 -6.68 -5.14 -15.11
N LEU A 36 -7.75 -5.92 -15.30
CA LEU A 36 -8.77 -6.11 -14.26
C LEU A 36 -8.21 -6.82 -13.03
N GLU A 37 -7.36 -7.82 -13.22
CA GLU A 37 -6.68 -8.53 -12.12
C GLU A 37 -5.76 -7.58 -11.35
N GLN A 38 -4.98 -6.75 -12.06
CA GLN A 38 -4.15 -5.74 -11.44
C GLN A 38 -4.97 -4.73 -10.63
N VAL A 39 -6.05 -4.17 -11.21
CA VAL A 39 -6.90 -3.19 -10.53
C VAL A 39 -7.62 -3.79 -9.31
N THR A 40 -8.05 -5.05 -9.39
CA THR A 40 -8.67 -5.71 -8.24
C THR A 40 -7.65 -5.97 -7.14
N GLN A 41 -6.44 -6.40 -7.48
CA GLN A 41 -5.36 -6.58 -6.51
C GLN A 41 -4.94 -5.26 -5.85
N GLU A 42 -4.77 -4.19 -6.63
CA GLU A 42 -4.46 -2.85 -6.14
C GLU A 42 -5.56 -2.32 -5.21
N ASN A 43 -6.84 -2.50 -5.55
CA ASN A 43 -7.95 -2.11 -4.68
C ASN A 43 -7.97 -2.90 -3.36
N VAL A 44 -7.71 -4.22 -3.42
CA VAL A 44 -7.62 -5.05 -2.21
C VAL A 44 -6.45 -4.60 -1.33
N ILE A 45 -5.30 -4.26 -1.93
CA ILE A 45 -4.14 -3.74 -1.20
C ILE A 45 -4.45 -2.36 -0.61
N ALA A 46 -5.11 -1.48 -1.37
CA ALA A 46 -5.49 -0.14 -0.92
C ALA A 46 -6.48 -0.21 0.26
N GLN A 47 -7.49 -1.09 0.19
CA GLN A 47 -8.42 -1.32 1.30
C GLN A 47 -7.72 -1.88 2.54
N LYS A 48 -6.75 -2.79 2.37
CA LYS A 48 -5.96 -3.34 3.49
C LYS A 48 -5.05 -2.30 4.16
N ARG A 49 -4.66 -1.23 3.45
CA ARG A 49 -3.78 -0.17 3.97
C ARG A 49 -4.53 0.98 4.63
N GLN A 50 -5.86 0.96 4.60
CA GLN A 50 -6.66 1.96 5.28
C GLN A 50 -6.80 1.62 6.75
N TRP A 51 -6.61 2.63 7.58
CA TRP A 51 -6.89 2.54 9.01
C TRP A 51 -8.40 2.37 9.16
N SER A 52 -8.83 1.52 10.10
CA SER A 52 -10.27 1.37 10.33
C SER A 52 -10.86 2.70 10.83
N PRO A 53 -12.16 2.96 10.56
CA PRO A 53 -12.82 4.14 11.10
C PRO A 53 -12.66 4.19 12.63
N ASN A 54 -12.31 5.38 13.13
CA ASN A 54 -12.03 5.65 14.52
C ASN A 54 -10.84 4.87 15.10
N PHE A 55 -9.87 4.43 14.29
CA PHE A 55 -8.68 3.72 14.77
C PHE A 55 -7.84 4.63 15.67
N PHE A 56 -7.56 5.87 15.24
CA PHE A 56 -6.71 6.79 16.00
C PHE A 56 -7.33 7.11 17.36
N GLU A 57 -8.63 7.37 17.40
CA GLU A 57 -9.41 7.66 18.60
C GLU A 57 -9.39 6.50 19.60
N ARG A 58 -9.28 5.26 19.11
CA ARG A 58 -9.17 4.05 19.94
C ARG A 58 -7.74 3.75 20.38
N THR A 59 -6.75 4.07 19.56
CA THR A 59 -5.37 3.61 19.76
C THR A 59 -4.45 4.70 20.33
N SER A 60 -4.76 5.98 20.10
CA SER A 60 -4.02 7.09 20.69
C SER A 60 -4.13 7.06 22.22
N GLY A 61 -3.01 7.03 22.92
CA GLY A 61 -2.98 6.93 24.39
C GLY A 61 -3.20 5.52 24.96
N ALA A 62 -3.48 4.51 24.13
CA ALA A 62 -3.55 3.11 24.56
C ALA A 62 -2.17 2.45 24.68
N TRP A 63 -1.11 3.12 24.24
CA TRP A 63 0.27 2.70 24.45
C TRP A 63 0.65 2.84 25.92
N GLN A 64 0.46 1.76 26.66
CA GLN A 64 1.09 1.54 27.97
C GLN A 64 2.49 0.97 27.67
N GLY A 65 3.48 1.86 27.60
CA GLY A 65 4.88 1.42 27.58
C GLY A 65 5.26 0.73 28.89
N GLU A 66 6.46 0.17 28.93
CA GLU A 66 7.04 -0.27 30.20
C GLU A 66 7.25 0.94 31.13
N ASP A 67 7.15 0.71 32.44
CA ASP A 67 7.41 1.76 33.42
C ASP A 67 8.79 2.38 33.17
N LEU A 68 8.85 3.71 33.14
CA LEU A 68 10.11 4.44 33.01
C LEU A 68 10.92 4.28 34.30
N VAL A 69 11.70 3.21 34.38
CA VAL A 69 12.65 3.00 35.46
C VAL A 69 13.93 3.77 35.13
N ARG A 70 14.34 4.66 36.03
CA ARG A 70 15.69 5.23 35.95
C ARG A 70 16.67 4.17 36.41
N GLU A 71 17.65 3.85 35.58
CA GLU A 71 18.79 3.08 36.01
C GLU A 71 19.57 3.84 37.09
N VAL A 72 20.28 3.10 37.95
CA VAL A 72 21.17 3.69 38.95
C VAL A 72 22.26 4.44 38.21
N GLN A 73 22.30 5.76 38.38
CA GLN A 73 23.37 6.58 37.83
C GLN A 73 24.69 6.22 38.53
N GLU A 74 25.73 5.96 37.74
CA GLU A 74 27.08 5.70 38.27
C GLU A 74 27.59 6.89 39.09
N ALA A 75 28.52 6.61 40.02
CA ALA A 75 29.15 7.64 40.83
C ALA A 75 29.78 8.72 39.95
N ALA A 76 29.78 9.96 40.45
CA ALA A 76 30.36 11.09 39.72
C ALA A 76 31.82 10.79 39.35
N GLN A 77 32.11 10.76 38.05
CA GLN A 77 33.48 10.59 37.58
C GLN A 77 34.28 11.84 37.94
N GLU A 78 35.36 11.67 38.71
CA GLU A 78 36.30 12.74 38.98
C GLU A 78 36.92 13.20 37.65
N ARG A 79 36.83 14.50 37.38
CA ARG A 79 37.49 15.11 36.22
C ARG A 79 38.97 15.24 36.54
N GLU A 80 39.84 14.84 35.61
CA GLU A 80 41.27 15.12 35.76
C GLU A 80 41.52 16.63 35.83
N PRO A 81 42.40 17.10 36.73
CA PRO A 81 42.77 18.50 36.80
C PRO A 81 43.46 18.92 35.50
N LEU A 82 43.06 20.06 34.94
CA LEU A 82 43.74 20.65 33.79
C LEU A 82 45.13 21.11 34.23
N LEU A 83 46.17 20.52 33.62
CA LEU A 83 47.58 20.93 33.76
C LEU A 83 47.85 22.25 33.03
#